data_AF-A0A966RQW5-F1
#
_entry.id   AF-A0A966RQW5-F1
#
_cell.length_a   1.000
_cell.length_b   1.000
_cell.length_c   1.000
_cell.angle_alpha   90.00
_cell.angle_beta   90.00
_cell.angle_gamma   90.00
#
_symmetry.space_group_name_H-M   'P 1'
#
loop_
_entity.id
_entity.type
_entity.pdbx_description
1 polymer ?
#
loop_
_entity_poly.entity_id
_entity_poly.type
_entity_poly.pdbx_seq_one_letter_code
_entity_poly.pdbx_strand_id
1 'polypeptide(L)'
;MGILQLKSVIVKTESTSSMQKKEGSSFWTGFIMNVTNPKVSLFFISFFPGFLFHQHWSYQIQFLFLGILFFTQALIVFSVVSLLADRLGRKIKIIPQQNLWNGLQALVFFGIAFYLLLS
;
A
#
# COMPACT_ATOMS: atom_id res chain seq x y z
N MET A 1 -3.90 -12.13 50.67
CA MET A 1 -3.80 -13.12 49.57
C MET A 1 -4.83 -12.92 48.43
N GLY A 2 -5.95 -12.19 48.60
CA GLY A 2 -6.99 -12.07 47.55
C GLY A 2 -6.72 -11.09 46.38
N ILE A 3 -5.88 -10.06 46.59
CA ILE A 3 -5.65 -9.00 45.57
C ILE A 3 -4.69 -9.46 44.47
N LEU A 4 -3.78 -10.40 44.78
CA LEU A 4 -2.83 -10.97 43.82
C LEU A 4 -3.51 -11.91 42.81
N GLN A 5 -4.62 -12.57 43.20
CA GLN A 5 -5.40 -13.43 42.31
C GLN A 5 -6.26 -12.64 41.32
N LEU A 6 -6.71 -11.43 41.69
CA LEU A 6 -7.44 -10.57 40.74
C LEU A 6 -6.50 -10.04 39.65
N LYS A 7 -5.26 -9.69 40.01
CA LYS A 7 -4.28 -9.18 39.06
C LYS A 7 -3.85 -10.27 38.07
N SER A 8 -3.75 -11.54 38.50
CA SER A 8 -3.45 -12.66 37.59
C SER A 8 -4.61 -13.00 36.65
N VAL A 9 -5.86 -12.84 37.09
CA VAL A 9 -7.05 -13.04 36.25
C VAL A 9 -7.21 -11.93 35.20
N ILE A 10 -6.95 -10.67 35.57
CA ILE A 10 -6.99 -9.53 34.64
C ILE A 10 -5.83 -9.61 33.63
N VAL A 11 -4.62 -9.92 34.08
CA VAL A 11 -3.44 -10.10 33.20
C VAL A 11 -3.59 -11.31 32.25
N LYS A 12 -4.35 -12.34 32.64
CA LYS A 12 -4.63 -13.49 31.76
C LYS A 12 -5.69 -13.18 30.69
N THR A 13 -6.53 -12.17 30.89
CA THR A 13 -7.60 -11.78 29.95
C THR A 13 -7.08 -10.87 28.83
N GLU A 14 -6.03 -10.07 29.07
CA GLU A 14 -5.41 -9.26 28.01
C GLU A 14 -4.50 -10.09 27.08
N SER A 15 -3.97 -11.21 27.59
CA SER A 15 -3.03 -12.07 26.86
C SER A 15 -3.67 -13.00 25.82
N THR A 16 -5.01 -13.06 25.71
CA THR A 16 -5.73 -13.95 24.79
C THR A 16 -6.40 -13.22 23.60
N SER A 17 -6.19 -11.92 23.45
CA SER A 17 -6.56 -11.14 22.24
C SER A 17 -5.40 -10.99 21.25
N SER A 18 -4.27 -11.68 21.45
CA SER A 18 -3.30 -11.85 20.38
C SER A 18 -3.86 -12.89 19.40
N MET A 19 -4.71 -12.41 18.48
CA MET A 19 -5.08 -13.13 17.27
C MET A 19 -3.82 -13.81 16.73
N GLN A 20 -3.81 -15.13 16.77
CA GLN A 20 -2.82 -15.99 16.15
C GLN A 20 -2.86 -15.67 14.65
N LYS A 21 -2.09 -14.67 14.23
CA LYS A 21 -2.10 -14.18 12.85
C LYS A 21 -1.44 -15.26 12.01
N LYS A 22 -2.24 -16.17 11.44
CA LYS A 22 -1.80 -17.07 10.37
C LYS A 22 -0.99 -16.24 9.39
N GLU A 23 0.25 -16.63 9.09
CA GLU A 23 1.16 -15.87 8.23
C GLU A 23 0.54 -15.53 6.87
N GLY A 24 -0.37 -16.37 6.36
CA GLY A 24 -1.15 -16.11 5.16
C GLY A 24 -2.12 -14.92 5.23
N SER A 25 -2.50 -14.43 6.42
CA SER A 25 -3.43 -13.31 6.56
C SER A 25 -2.81 -11.98 6.17
N SER A 26 -1.48 -11.80 6.30
CA SER A 26 -0.81 -10.53 5.96
C SER A 26 -0.82 -10.28 4.45
N PHE A 27 -0.62 -11.31 3.63
CA PHE A 27 -0.73 -11.19 2.16
C PHE A 27 -2.16 -10.82 1.75
N TRP A 28 -3.15 -11.57 2.23
CA TRP A 28 -4.56 -11.28 1.92
C TRP A 28 -5.00 -9.90 2.40
N THR A 29 -4.54 -9.48 3.59
CA THR A 29 -4.78 -8.14 4.10
C THR A 29 -4.24 -7.08 3.15
N GLY A 30 -2.98 -7.20 2.71
CA GLY A 30 -2.37 -6.26 1.77
C GLY A 30 -3.02 -6.29 0.39
N PHE A 31 -3.39 -7.47 -0.10
CA PHE A 31 -4.07 -7.66 -1.38
C PHE A 31 -5.45 -6.99 -1.37
N ILE A 32 -6.28 -7.28 -0.36
CA ILE A 32 -7.60 -6.68 -0.20
C ILE A 32 -7.48 -5.16 -0.04
N MET A 33 -6.52 -4.68 0.75
CA MET A 33 -6.27 -3.24 0.90
C MET A 33 -5.91 -2.57 -0.43
N ASN A 34 -5.12 -3.23 -1.29
CA ASN A 34 -4.75 -2.69 -2.59
C ASN A 34 -5.93 -2.68 -3.56
N VAL A 35 -6.64 -3.82 -3.70
CA VAL A 35 -7.79 -3.98 -4.60
C VAL A 35 -8.95 -3.06 -4.21
N THR A 36 -9.18 -2.88 -2.90
CA THR A 36 -10.26 -2.03 -2.39
C THR A 36 -9.87 -0.55 -2.38
N ASN A 37 -8.62 -0.19 -2.72
CA ASN A 37 -8.18 1.20 -2.72
C ASN A 37 -8.79 1.97 -3.90
N PRO A 38 -9.73 2.91 -3.66
CA PRO A 38 -10.42 3.61 -4.74
C PRO A 38 -9.46 4.47 -5.56
N LYS A 39 -8.29 4.84 -5.02
CA LYS A 39 -7.28 5.62 -5.73
C LYS A 39 -6.73 4.88 -6.95
N VAL A 40 -6.45 3.58 -6.82
CA VAL A 40 -5.93 2.76 -7.94
C VAL A 40 -7.02 2.63 -9.00
N SER A 41 -8.24 2.28 -8.60
CA SER A 41 -9.37 2.15 -9.52
C SER A 41 -9.73 3.45 -10.24
N LEU A 42 -9.74 4.58 -9.53
CA LEU A 42 -10.00 5.90 -10.13
C LEU A 42 -8.90 6.32 -11.11
N PHE A 43 -7.63 5.98 -10.83
CA PHE A 43 -6.54 6.19 -11.79
C PHE A 43 -6.78 5.39 -13.08
N PHE A 44 -7.14 4.12 -12.97
CA PHE A 44 -7.47 3.32 -14.15
C PHE A 44 -8.64 3.91 -14.93
N ILE A 45 -9.74 4.28 -14.28
CA ILE A 45 -10.90 4.84 -15.00
C ILE A 45 -10.55 6.15 -15.72
N SER A 46 -9.73 7.01 -15.09
CA SER A 46 -9.43 8.35 -15.61
C SER A 46 -8.33 8.34 -16.68
N PHE A 47 -7.29 7.53 -16.50
CA PHE A 47 -6.10 7.56 -17.36
C PHE A 47 -6.00 6.38 -18.33
N PHE A 48 -6.59 5.22 -18.00
CA PHE A 48 -6.48 4.03 -18.85
C PHE A 48 -7.06 4.18 -20.25
N PRO A 49 -8.24 4.80 -20.45
CA PRO A 49 -8.75 5.07 -21.79
C PRO A 49 -7.80 5.93 -22.63
N GLY A 50 -7.04 6.82 -21.99
CA GLY A 50 -6.05 7.68 -22.63
C GLY A 50 -4.80 6.96 -23.14
N PHE A 51 -4.58 5.70 -22.72
CA PHE A 51 -3.45 4.88 -23.19
C PHE A 51 -3.81 3.97 -24.38
N LEU A 52 -5.07 3.97 -24.84
CA LEU A 52 -5.47 3.26 -26.05
C LEU A 52 -4.79 3.90 -27.27
N PHE A 53 -4.20 3.07 -28.11
CA PHE A 53 -3.15 3.52 -29.04
C PHE A 53 -3.45 3.23 -30.51
N HIS A 54 -4.38 2.32 -30.83
CA HIS A 54 -4.71 1.98 -32.22
C HIS A 54 -6.22 1.98 -32.46
N GLN A 55 -6.69 2.69 -33.48
CA GLN A 55 -8.13 2.68 -33.83
C GLN A 55 -8.57 1.39 -34.54
N HIS A 56 -7.64 0.65 -35.15
CA HIS A 56 -7.94 -0.57 -35.91
C HIS A 56 -7.90 -1.86 -35.08
N TRP A 57 -7.28 -1.82 -33.89
CA TRP A 57 -7.21 -2.98 -33.01
C TRP A 57 -8.41 -3.01 -32.09
N SER A 58 -9.00 -4.19 -31.86
CA SER A 58 -10.11 -4.34 -30.92
C SER A 58 -9.74 -3.80 -29.53
N TYR A 59 -10.63 -2.99 -28.94
CA TYR A 59 -10.44 -2.42 -27.61
C TYR A 59 -10.10 -3.50 -26.58
N GLN A 60 -10.76 -4.66 -26.64
CA GLN A 60 -10.49 -5.78 -25.70
C GLN A 60 -9.01 -6.20 -25.69
N ILE A 61 -8.38 -6.27 -26.87
CA ILE A 61 -6.99 -6.72 -27.01
C ILE A 61 -6.03 -5.66 -26.46
N GLN A 62 -6.31 -4.38 -26.73
CA GLN A 62 -5.50 -3.28 -26.20
C GLN A 62 -5.59 -3.21 -24.67
N PHE A 63 -6.78 -3.33 -24.11
CA PHE A 63 -6.98 -3.39 -22.66
C PHE A 63 -6.21 -4.57 -22.04
N LEU A 64 -6.26 -5.76 -22.65
CA LEU A 64 -5.53 -6.91 -22.15
C LEU A 64 -4.00 -6.71 -22.21
N PHE A 65 -3.50 -6.20 -23.33
CA PHE A 65 -2.06 -5.94 -23.50
C PHE A 65 -1.54 -4.89 -22.51
N LEU A 66 -2.23 -3.75 -22.38
CA LEU A 66 -1.89 -2.73 -21.39
C LEU A 66 -2.01 -3.25 -19.96
N GLY A 67 -3.03 -4.06 -19.68
CA GLY A 67 -3.22 -4.69 -18.38
C GLY A 67 -2.06 -5.61 -18.00
N ILE A 68 -1.60 -6.44 -18.94
CA ILE A 68 -0.43 -7.31 -18.73
C ILE A 68 0.83 -6.46 -18.51
N LEU A 69 1.06 -5.44 -19.35
CA LEU A 69 2.21 -4.55 -19.22
C LEU A 69 2.23 -3.86 -17.85
N PHE A 70 1.07 -3.32 -17.43
CA PHE A 70 0.91 -2.71 -16.11
C PHE A 70 1.18 -3.72 -14.98
N PHE A 71 0.62 -4.92 -15.07
CA PHE A 71 0.81 -5.95 -14.05
C PHE A 71 2.27 -6.37 -13.94
N THR A 72 2.96 -6.58 -15.07
CA THR A 72 4.38 -6.93 -15.11
C THR A 72 5.24 -5.85 -14.48
N GLN A 73 5.05 -4.57 -14.82
CA GLN A 73 5.83 -3.50 -14.19
C GLN A 73 5.52 -3.38 -12.69
N ALA A 74 4.25 -3.52 -12.30
CA ALA A 74 3.85 -3.41 -10.89
C ALA A 74 4.49 -4.52 -10.06
N LEU A 75 4.51 -5.76 -10.57
CA LEU A 75 5.22 -6.87 -9.94
C LEU A 75 6.70 -6.55 -9.73
N ILE A 76 7.41 -6.09 -10.76
CA ILE A 76 8.84 -5.78 -10.67
C ILE A 76 9.08 -4.70 -9.60
N VAL A 77 8.32 -3.60 -9.64
CA VAL A 77 8.46 -2.50 -8.68
C VAL A 77 8.18 -2.98 -7.26
N PHE A 78 7.08 -3.68 -7.03
CA PHE A 78 6.73 -4.17 -5.69
C PHE A 78 7.70 -5.24 -5.17
N SER A 79 8.21 -6.12 -6.02
CA SER A 79 9.25 -7.09 -5.64
C SER A 79 10.53 -6.38 -5.21
N VAL A 80 10.99 -5.40 -5.98
CA VAL A 80 12.18 -4.61 -5.64
C VAL A 80 11.97 -3.88 -4.31
N VAL A 81 10.85 -3.18 -4.15
CA VAL A 81 10.50 -2.47 -2.91
C VAL A 81 10.40 -3.42 -1.72
N SER A 82 9.81 -4.61 -1.89
CA SER A 82 9.70 -5.63 -0.84
C SER A 82 11.08 -6.12 -0.38
N LEU A 83 11.99 -6.41 -1.32
CA LEU A 83 13.37 -6.81 -1.02
C LEU A 83 14.15 -5.68 -0.32
N LEU A 84 13.95 -4.43 -0.74
CA LEU A 84 14.51 -3.26 -0.08
C LEU A 84 13.96 -3.09 1.33
N ALA A 85 12.65 -3.23 1.51
CA ALA A 85 11.98 -3.11 2.80
C ALA A 85 12.47 -4.18 3.80
N ASP A 86 12.71 -5.42 3.36
CA ASP A 86 13.29 -6.47 4.21
C ASP A 86 14.72 -6.13 4.66
N ARG A 87 15.54 -5.57 3.77
CA ARG A 87 16.91 -5.17 4.10
C ARG A 87 16.97 -3.93 5.00
N LEU A 88 16.12 -2.93 4.74
CA LEU A 88 16.06 -1.69 5.51
C LEU A 88 15.37 -1.90 6.85
N GLY A 89 14.29 -2.69 6.91
CA GLY A 89 13.54 -2.98 8.13
C GLY A 89 14.39 -3.60 9.23
N ARG A 90 15.42 -4.39 8.88
CA ARG A 90 16.38 -4.95 9.83
C ARG A 90 17.36 -3.93 10.42
N LYS A 91 17.58 -2.79 9.76
CA LYS A 91 18.55 -1.75 10.16
C LYS A 91 17.91 -0.46 10.68
N ILE A 92 16.63 -0.23 10.41
CA ILE A 92 15.92 0.97 10.86
C ILE A 92 15.54 0.80 12.34
N LYS A 93 16.24 1.52 13.23
CA LYS A 93 15.66 1.90 14.52
C LYS A 93 14.58 2.93 14.24
N ILE A 94 13.35 2.66 14.65
CA ILE A 94 12.22 3.58 14.54
C ILE A 94 12.48 4.76 15.49
N ILE A 95 13.19 5.77 15.01
CA ILE A 95 13.31 7.07 15.68
C ILE A 95 12.04 7.83 15.27
N PRO A 96 11.25 8.38 16.22
CA PRO A 96 10.01 9.08 15.92
C PRO A 96 10.31 10.45 15.31
N GLN A 97 10.72 10.48 14.04
CA GLN A 97 11.01 11.70 13.29
C GLN A 97 9.93 11.95 12.22
N GLN A 98 8.66 11.78 12.60
CA GLN A 98 7.50 11.88 11.71
C GLN A 98 7.29 13.30 11.13
N ASN A 99 7.73 14.35 11.84
CA ASN A 99 7.48 15.74 11.42
C ASN A 99 8.18 16.14 10.11
N LEU A 100 9.35 15.58 9.81
CA LEU A 100 10.15 15.96 8.64
C LEU A 100 9.56 15.38 7.34
N TRP A 101 9.12 14.12 7.41
CA TRP A 101 8.51 13.41 6.27
C TRP A 101 7.16 14.00 5.87
N ASN A 102 6.36 14.42 6.86
CA ASN A 102 5.09 15.10 6.62
C ASN A 102 5.29 16.45 5.90
N GLY A 103 6.31 17.23 6.30
CA GLY A 103 6.65 18.50 5.65
C GLY A 103 7.09 18.33 4.20
N LEU A 104 7.91 17.31 3.92
CA LEU A 104 8.36 17.01 2.56
C LEU A 104 7.20 16.55 1.66
N GLN A 105 6.31 15.70 2.18
CA GLN A 105 5.14 15.23 1.44
C GLN A 105 4.18 16.39 1.12
N ALA A 106 3.95 17.30 2.07
CA ALA A 106 3.15 18.49 1.86
C ALA A 106 3.75 19.41 0.77
N LEU A 107 5.07 19.61 0.79
CA LEU A 107 5.79 20.40 -0.22
C LEU A 107 5.60 19.81 -1.63
N VAL A 108 5.75 18.49 -1.77
CA VAL A 108 5.58 17.80 -3.05
C VAL A 108 4.15 17.96 -3.58
N PHE A 109 3.13 17.76 -2.74
CA PHE A 109 1.74 17.94 -3.17
C PHE A 109 1.41 19.38 -3.53
N PHE A 110 1.96 20.35 -2.79
CA PHE A 110 1.78 21.76 -3.10
C PHE A 110 2.39 22.11 -4.46
N GLY A 111 3.59 21.59 -4.75
CA GLY A 111 4.24 21.76 -6.06
C GLY A 111 3.43 21.16 -7.21
N ILE A 112 2.90 19.95 -7.03
CA ILE A 112 2.04 19.30 -8.04
C ILE A 112 0.73 20.08 -8.24
N ALA A 113 0.09 20.54 -7.17
CA ALA A 113 -1.14 21.33 -7.24
C ALA A 113 -0.91 22.67 -7.96
N PHE A 114 0.19 23.35 -7.66
CA PHE A 114 0.56 24.60 -8.32
C PHE A 114 0.83 24.40 -9.82
N TYR A 115 1.57 23.34 -10.18
CA TYR A 115 1.82 22.98 -11.59
C TYR A 115 0.52 22.71 -12.36
N LEU A 116 -0.42 21.98 -11.76
CA LEU A 116 -1.75 21.72 -12.34
C LEU A 116 -2.62 22.97 -12.51
N LEU A 117 -2.40 24.01 -11.69
CA LEU A 117 -3.14 25.27 -11.76
C LEU A 117 -2.61 26.20 -12.87
N LEU A 118 -1.34 26.07 -13.22
CA LEU A 118 -0.68 26.85 -14.28
C LEU A 118 -0.67 26.16 -15.65
N SER A 119 -0.97 24.86 -15.70
CA SER A 119 -1.04 24.05 -16.93
C SER A 119 -2.45 23.94 -17.46
#